data_AF-A0AAU2TAL4-F1
#
_entry.id   AF-A0AAU2TAL4-F1
#
_cell.length_a   1.000
_cell.length_b   1.000
_cell.length_c   1.000
_cell.angle_alpha   90.00
_cell.angle_beta   90.00
_cell.angle_gamma   90.00
#
_symmetry.space_group_name_H-M   'P 1'
#
loop_
_entity.id
_entity.type
_entity.pdbx_description
1 polymer ?
#
loop_
_entity_poly.entity_id
_entity_poly.type
_entity_poly.pdbx_seq_one_letter_code
_entity_poly.pdbx_strand_id
1 'polypeptide(L)'
;MRDDTRLPTSPGFWRSPLRGPWFTSVLGLVLLAGITVLFVTGLVSYAAYNPDLSPVNDKTPDKGILGFYLFSWPTDPHWLYRVNQGVHVTLGVTLIPVLLAKLWSVVPKLFTLPPARSLAHALERISLLLLVGGALFEFTTGVLNVQLDYVFPGSFYPLHFYGAWVFFAAFVAHAVLKVPAAVRNLRRLRAEEPASSQESAPAPEQELVSPRPDPATVSRRGALWFVGGGSLLLFATTAGQSFDGPLRRTALLAPHGGPDPGSGPNGFQINKTAAYAGITAPETDEDAWRLVVTGRSGIFRLSRAQLRELPLHSAALPIACVEGWSTSDQWWRGVRLRDLAALVGHDDPPDVFVESLQRRGAFRHAALRANQVADPRSLLALYVNGESLTPDHGYPARVIVPAAPGVLNTKWVARMTFGETR
;
A
#
# COMPACT_ATOMS: atom_id res chain seq x y z
N MET A 1 52.77 10.84 6.62
CA MET A 1 51.48 10.16 6.34
C MET A 1 50.52 11.25 5.88
N ARG A 2 50.21 11.33 4.58
CA ARG A 2 49.24 12.33 4.09
C ARG A 2 47.88 11.99 4.70
N ASP A 3 47.27 12.98 5.33
CA ASP A 3 45.95 12.90 5.93
C ASP A 3 44.96 12.57 4.81
N ASP A 4 44.56 11.30 4.69
CA ASP A 4 43.77 10.73 3.58
C ASP A 4 42.29 11.16 3.71
N THR A 5 42.05 12.45 3.89
CA THR A 5 40.71 13.04 4.11
C THR A 5 39.84 13.01 2.86
N ARG A 6 40.32 12.43 1.76
CA ARG A 6 39.64 12.40 0.45
C ARG A 6 38.80 11.14 0.23
N LEU A 7 38.96 10.10 1.06
CA LEU A 7 38.23 8.85 0.91
C LEU A 7 37.05 8.74 1.89
N PRO A 8 35.88 8.22 1.46
CA PRO A 8 34.73 8.00 2.34
C PRO A 8 35.00 7.10 3.56
N THR A 9 36.06 6.29 3.51
CA THR A 9 36.52 5.43 4.59
C THR A 9 37.29 6.17 5.70
N SER A 10 37.69 7.41 5.45
CA SER A 10 38.37 8.27 6.43
C SER A 10 37.36 8.99 7.32
N PRO A 11 37.48 8.95 8.67
CA PRO A 11 36.61 9.68 9.58
C PRO A 11 36.51 11.19 9.28
N GLY A 12 37.60 11.79 8.77
CA GLY A 12 37.68 13.21 8.42
C GLY A 12 37.01 13.61 7.09
N PHE A 13 36.51 12.65 6.31
CA PHE A 13 35.75 12.91 5.07
C PHE A 13 34.34 13.44 5.37
N TRP A 14 33.72 12.94 6.44
CA TRP A 14 32.34 13.28 6.81
C TRP A 14 32.33 14.45 7.80
N ARG A 15 32.19 15.68 7.29
CA ARG A 15 32.43 16.90 8.10
C ARG A 15 31.19 17.64 8.62
N SER A 16 29.98 17.13 8.38
CA SER A 16 28.78 17.84 8.82
C SER A 16 28.64 17.84 10.36
N PRO A 17 28.51 19.01 11.01
CA PRO A 17 28.30 19.11 12.47
C PRO A 17 26.89 18.69 12.91
N LEU A 18 25.99 18.43 11.96
CA LEU A 18 24.61 18.02 12.21
C LEU A 18 24.49 16.51 12.44
N ARG A 19 25.47 15.73 11.98
CA ARG A 19 25.52 14.30 12.28
C ARG A 19 25.86 14.12 13.75
N GLY A 20 25.08 13.26 14.40
CA GLY A 20 25.32 12.93 15.79
C GLY A 20 24.21 12.05 16.37
N PRO A 21 24.45 11.45 17.55
CA PRO A 21 23.54 10.49 18.15
C PRO A 21 22.11 11.00 18.28
N TRP A 22 21.93 12.27 18.64
CA TRP A 22 20.60 12.86 18.82
C TRP A 22 19.78 12.96 17.55
N PHE A 23 20.30 13.62 16.51
CA PHE A 23 19.57 13.83 15.25
C PHE A 23 19.20 12.46 14.65
N THR A 24 20.15 11.53 14.68
CA THR A 24 19.98 10.14 14.26
C THR A 24 18.93 9.39 15.11
N SER A 25 18.80 9.70 16.40
CA SER A 25 17.81 9.10 17.31
C SER A 25 16.41 9.65 17.08
N VAL A 26 16.26 10.96 16.86
CA VAL A 26 14.97 11.60 16.52
C VAL A 26 14.40 10.96 15.25
N LEU A 27 15.18 10.93 14.17
CA LEU A 27 14.77 10.31 12.91
C LEU A 27 14.47 8.81 13.09
N GLY A 28 15.28 8.14 13.91
CA GLY A 28 15.08 6.72 14.23
C GLY A 28 13.75 6.42 14.93
N LEU A 29 13.30 7.26 15.86
CA LEU A 29 12.02 7.07 16.54
C LEU A 29 10.82 7.39 15.65
N VAL A 30 10.92 8.41 14.79
CA VAL A 30 9.87 8.70 13.80
C VAL A 30 9.72 7.52 12.83
N LEU A 31 10.83 7.00 12.33
CA LEU A 31 10.84 5.80 11.49
C LEU A 31 10.38 4.55 12.24
N LEU A 32 10.69 4.43 13.54
CA LEU A 32 10.21 3.32 14.37
C LEU A 32 8.68 3.23 14.31
N ALA A 33 8.01 4.32 14.68
CA ALA A 33 6.55 4.38 14.67
C ALA A 33 5.99 4.24 13.24
N GLY A 34 6.57 4.98 12.29
CA GLY A 34 6.10 5.04 10.91
C GLY A 34 6.18 3.69 10.18
N ILE A 35 7.35 3.04 10.21
CA ILE A 35 7.57 1.74 9.55
C ILE A 35 6.72 0.64 10.22
N THR A 36 6.54 0.66 11.54
CA THR A 36 5.63 -0.29 12.19
C THR A 36 4.20 -0.14 11.67
N VAL A 37 3.69 1.09 11.52
CA VAL A 37 2.36 1.33 10.93
C VAL A 37 2.32 0.87 9.48
N LEU A 38 3.35 1.15 8.67
CA LEU A 38 3.42 0.69 7.28
C LEU A 38 3.39 -0.83 7.17
N PHE A 39 4.17 -1.52 8.00
CA PHE A 39 4.21 -2.97 7.99
C PHE A 39 2.84 -3.56 8.34
N VAL A 40 2.22 -3.09 9.43
CA VAL A 40 0.89 -3.56 9.85
C VAL A 40 -0.16 -3.28 8.78
N THR A 41 -0.22 -2.06 8.25
CA THR A 41 -1.19 -1.70 7.20
C THR A 41 -0.96 -2.47 5.90
N GLY A 42 0.30 -2.82 5.58
CA GLY A 42 0.66 -3.69 4.47
C GLY A 42 0.16 -5.13 4.65
N LEU A 43 0.37 -5.72 5.84
CA LEU A 43 -0.18 -7.05 6.19
C LEU A 43 -1.71 -7.05 6.13
N VAL A 44 -2.35 -6.02 6.68
CA VAL A 44 -3.81 -5.87 6.65
C VAL A 44 -4.31 -5.70 5.21
N SER A 45 -3.60 -4.95 4.37
CA SER A 45 -3.93 -4.82 2.93
C SER A 45 -3.82 -6.16 2.20
N TYR A 46 -2.78 -6.93 2.51
CA TYR A 46 -2.59 -8.29 1.98
C TYR A 46 -3.71 -9.24 2.42
N ALA A 47 -4.11 -9.22 3.69
CA ALA A 47 -5.24 -10.02 4.19
C ALA A 47 -6.55 -9.67 3.48
N ALA A 48 -6.76 -8.40 3.09
CA ALA A 48 -7.96 -7.95 2.38
C ALA A 48 -8.15 -8.57 0.99
N TYR A 49 -7.10 -9.17 0.42
CA TYR A 49 -7.21 -9.96 -0.81
C TYR A 49 -7.84 -11.33 -0.56
N ASN A 50 -7.97 -11.79 0.69
CA ASN A 50 -8.30 -13.20 1.02
C ASN A 50 -7.37 -14.19 0.28
N PRO A 51 -6.05 -14.14 0.49
CA PRO A 51 -5.09 -14.95 -0.27
C PRO A 51 -5.21 -16.47 0.01
N ASP A 52 -5.82 -16.85 1.12
CA ASP A 52 -6.14 -18.24 1.45
C ASP A 52 -7.45 -18.75 0.78
N LEU A 53 -8.17 -17.90 0.05
CA LEU A 53 -9.41 -18.27 -0.66
C LEU A 53 -9.16 -18.90 -2.04
N SER A 54 -8.29 -18.27 -2.84
CA SER A 54 -8.07 -18.67 -4.23
C SER A 54 -6.70 -18.25 -4.77
N PRO A 55 -6.06 -19.05 -5.65
CA PRO A 55 -4.86 -18.65 -6.39
C PRO A 55 -5.04 -17.41 -7.28
N VAL A 56 -6.28 -17.02 -7.62
CA VAL A 56 -6.47 -15.74 -8.34
C VAL A 56 -6.20 -14.54 -7.45
N ASN A 57 -6.51 -14.65 -6.15
CA ASN A 57 -6.30 -13.62 -5.14
C ASN A 57 -4.87 -13.61 -4.60
N ASP A 58 -4.20 -14.77 -4.58
CA ASP A 58 -2.85 -14.93 -4.03
C ASP A 58 -1.78 -15.17 -5.09
N LYS A 59 -0.70 -14.38 -5.06
CA LYS A 59 0.50 -14.58 -5.90
C LYS A 59 1.71 -15.06 -5.08
N THR A 60 1.48 -15.53 -3.87
CA THR A 60 2.47 -16.03 -2.90
C THR A 60 2.06 -17.39 -2.31
N PRO A 61 1.90 -18.43 -3.16
CA PRO A 61 1.45 -19.75 -2.69
C PRO A 61 2.39 -20.36 -1.64
N ASP A 62 3.69 -20.05 -1.72
CA ASP A 62 4.74 -20.61 -0.86
C ASP A 62 4.99 -19.81 0.43
N LYS A 63 4.09 -18.89 0.80
CA LYS A 63 4.27 -18.02 1.99
C LYS A 63 4.44 -18.77 3.31
N GLY A 64 3.97 -20.02 3.39
CA GLY A 64 4.14 -20.88 4.56
C GLY A 64 3.70 -20.21 5.86
N ILE A 65 4.58 -20.21 6.87
CA ILE A 65 4.31 -19.63 8.19
C ILE A 65 4.06 -18.12 8.14
N LEU A 66 4.48 -17.41 7.08
CA LEU A 66 4.27 -15.96 6.96
C LEU A 66 2.79 -15.60 6.75
N GLY A 67 1.90 -16.58 6.54
CA GLY A 67 0.46 -16.39 6.47
C GLY A 67 -0.29 -16.55 7.81
N PHE A 68 0.41 -16.66 8.95
CA PHE A 68 -0.21 -16.96 10.26
C PHE A 68 -1.28 -15.96 10.71
N TYR A 69 -1.26 -14.74 10.18
CA TYR A 69 -2.16 -13.65 10.55
C TYR A 69 -3.39 -13.54 9.65
N LEU A 70 -3.56 -14.43 8.67
CA LEU A 70 -4.67 -14.36 7.72
C LEU A 70 -6.01 -14.71 8.37
N PHE A 71 -7.04 -13.96 7.98
CA PHE A 71 -8.41 -14.13 8.46
C PHE A 71 -9.38 -13.80 7.33
N SER A 72 -10.64 -14.21 7.49
CA SER A 72 -11.70 -13.80 6.56
C SER A 72 -11.92 -12.30 6.67
N TRP A 73 -11.58 -11.57 5.61
CA TRP A 73 -11.66 -10.12 5.61
C TRP A 73 -13.10 -9.63 5.90
N PRO A 74 -13.29 -8.70 6.87
CA PRO A 74 -14.62 -8.22 7.24
C PRO A 74 -15.18 -7.27 6.19
N THR A 75 -16.51 -7.15 6.17
CA THR A 75 -17.22 -6.18 5.34
C THR A 75 -17.54 -4.87 6.06
N ASP A 76 -17.35 -4.81 7.39
CA ASP A 76 -17.60 -3.64 8.21
C ASP A 76 -16.38 -3.18 9.04
N PRO A 77 -16.21 -1.86 9.24
CA PRO A 77 -16.95 -0.78 8.57
C PRO A 77 -16.64 -0.75 7.07
N HIS A 78 -17.60 -0.36 6.21
CA HIS A 78 -17.48 -0.47 4.75
C HIS A 78 -16.31 0.35 4.15
N TRP A 79 -15.82 1.35 4.86
CA TRP A 79 -14.66 2.18 4.49
C TRP A 79 -13.32 1.63 4.99
N LEU A 80 -13.28 0.48 5.66
CA LEU A 80 -12.08 -0.05 6.32
C LEU A 80 -10.86 -0.10 5.40
N TYR A 81 -10.98 -0.71 4.22
CA TYR A 81 -9.86 -0.83 3.29
C TYR A 81 -9.40 0.53 2.74
N ARG A 82 -10.33 1.48 2.53
CA ARG A 82 -9.99 2.86 2.14
C ARG A 82 -9.04 3.51 3.15
N VAL A 83 -9.35 3.40 4.44
CA VAL A 83 -8.50 3.95 5.49
C VAL A 83 -7.16 3.22 5.57
N ASN A 84 -7.19 1.88 5.58
CA ASN A 84 -5.96 1.08 5.65
C ASN A 84 -5.00 1.41 4.51
N GLN A 85 -5.49 1.38 3.26
CA GLN A 85 -4.66 1.59 2.09
C GLN A 85 -4.24 3.05 1.92
N GLY A 86 -5.14 4.00 2.23
CA GLY A 86 -4.82 5.42 2.23
C GLY A 86 -3.71 5.77 3.22
N VAL A 87 -3.76 5.21 4.44
CA VAL A 87 -2.71 5.35 5.45
C VAL A 87 -1.40 4.74 4.95
N HIS A 88 -1.43 3.50 4.46
CA HIS A 88 -0.24 2.79 3.98
C HIS A 88 0.53 3.60 2.94
N VAL A 89 -0.14 4.03 1.87
CA VAL A 89 0.50 4.76 0.77
C VAL A 89 0.91 6.17 1.19
N THR A 90 0.01 6.93 1.84
CA THR A 90 0.29 8.32 2.20
C THR A 90 1.42 8.41 3.22
N LEU A 91 1.44 7.53 4.23
CA LEU A 91 2.51 7.47 5.21
C LEU A 91 3.84 7.04 4.58
N GLY A 92 3.80 6.08 3.64
CA GLY A 92 4.99 5.60 2.92
C GLY A 92 5.69 6.74 2.20
N VAL A 93 4.93 7.52 1.43
CA VAL A 93 5.44 8.70 0.73
C VAL A 93 5.91 9.78 1.71
N THR A 94 5.14 10.04 2.78
CA THR A 94 5.46 11.06 3.80
C THR A 94 6.78 10.77 4.53
N LEU A 95 7.15 9.50 4.71
CA LEU A 95 8.36 9.10 5.43
C LEU A 95 9.63 9.15 4.58
N ILE A 96 9.55 9.33 3.25
CA ILE A 96 10.73 9.36 2.37
C ILE A 96 11.79 10.37 2.85
N PRO A 97 11.47 11.64 3.16
CA PRO A 97 12.47 12.61 3.61
C PRO A 97 13.13 12.20 4.94
N VAL A 98 12.35 11.61 5.86
CA VAL A 98 12.86 11.11 7.15
C VAL A 98 13.82 9.94 6.92
N LEU A 99 13.47 9.01 6.03
CA LEU A 99 14.31 7.87 5.66
C LEU A 99 15.62 8.34 5.03
N LEU A 100 15.56 9.24 4.04
CA LEU A 100 16.74 9.78 3.39
C LEU A 100 17.65 10.54 4.37
N ALA A 101 17.08 11.34 5.26
CA ALA A 101 17.83 12.01 6.32
C ALA A 101 18.47 11.01 7.29
N LYS A 102 17.76 9.92 7.62
CA LYS A 102 18.30 8.86 8.48
C LYS A 102 19.47 8.16 7.81
N LEU A 103 19.34 7.77 6.54
CA LEU A 103 20.42 7.14 5.76
C LEU A 103 21.63 8.07 5.66
N TRP A 104 21.41 9.36 5.37
CA TRP A 104 22.48 10.36 5.36
C TRP A 104 23.18 10.53 6.72
N SER A 105 22.43 10.40 7.83
CA SER A 105 22.99 10.54 9.18
C SER A 105 23.89 9.36 9.57
N VAL A 106 23.64 8.17 9.00
CA VAL A 106 24.38 6.94 9.33
C VAL A 106 25.33 6.47 8.24
N VAL A 107 25.37 7.15 7.08
CA VAL A 107 26.21 6.78 5.93
C VAL A 107 27.69 6.53 6.28
N PRO A 108 28.35 7.26 7.22
CA PRO A 108 29.75 6.98 7.55
C PRO A 108 29.97 5.55 8.05
N LYS A 109 28.97 4.96 8.72
CA LYS A 109 29.03 3.60 9.26
C LYS A 109 29.13 2.53 8.17
N LEU A 110 28.66 2.82 6.96
CA LEU A 110 28.77 1.91 5.82
C LEU A 110 30.22 1.81 5.29
N PHE A 111 31.05 2.83 5.57
CA PHE A 111 32.42 2.93 5.07
C PHE A 111 33.49 2.66 6.14
N THR A 112 33.12 2.23 7.37
CA THR A 112 34.12 1.96 8.41
C THR A 112 35.02 0.77 8.05
N LEU A 113 36.32 0.87 8.35
CA LEU A 113 37.32 -0.18 8.16
C LEU A 113 37.90 -0.68 9.50
N PRO A 114 38.31 -1.96 9.60
CA PRO A 114 38.05 -3.04 8.65
C PRO A 114 36.55 -3.39 8.58
N PRO A 115 36.05 -3.95 7.47
CA PRO A 115 34.62 -4.22 7.29
C PRO A 115 34.08 -5.22 8.32
N ALA A 116 34.90 -6.18 8.75
CA ALA A 116 34.59 -7.08 9.85
C ALA A 116 35.76 -7.06 10.85
N ARG A 117 35.45 -6.77 12.13
CA ARG A 117 36.42 -6.84 13.24
C ARG A 117 36.29 -8.16 14.01
N SER A 118 35.15 -8.84 13.87
CA SER A 118 34.80 -10.11 14.49
C SER A 118 33.60 -10.73 13.76
N LEU A 119 33.28 -12.01 14.04
CA LEU A 119 32.07 -12.65 13.52
C LEU A 119 30.80 -11.90 13.95
N ALA A 120 30.73 -11.45 15.20
CA ALA A 120 29.61 -10.65 15.70
C ALA A 120 29.48 -9.32 14.93
N HIS A 121 30.58 -8.63 14.64
CA HIS A 121 30.57 -7.40 13.84
C HIS A 121 30.15 -7.68 12.39
N ALA A 122 30.57 -8.81 11.81
CA ALA A 122 30.13 -9.22 10.48
C ALA A 122 28.62 -9.47 10.43
N LEU A 123 28.05 -10.14 11.44
CA LEU A 123 26.61 -10.36 11.55
C LEU A 123 25.84 -9.04 11.77
N GLU A 124 26.35 -8.11 12.57
CA GLU A 124 25.76 -6.76 12.71
C GLU A 124 25.73 -6.05 11.35
N ARG A 125 26.80 -6.15 10.56
CA ARG A 125 26.86 -5.55 9.22
C ARG A 125 25.91 -6.19 8.21
N ILE A 126 25.76 -7.52 8.22
CA ILE A 126 24.78 -8.22 7.38
C ILE A 126 23.36 -7.75 7.75
N SER A 127 23.05 -7.65 9.05
CA SER A 127 21.77 -7.10 9.51
C SER A 127 21.55 -5.65 9.04
N LEU A 128 22.58 -4.80 9.07
CA LEU A 128 22.51 -3.44 8.53
C LEU A 128 22.30 -3.42 7.01
N LEU A 129 22.91 -4.34 6.25
CA LEU A 129 22.68 -4.47 4.82
C LEU A 129 21.23 -4.86 4.52
N LEU A 130 20.68 -5.84 5.24
CA LEU A 130 19.27 -6.23 5.11
C LEU A 130 18.32 -5.10 5.50
N LEU A 131 18.67 -4.32 6.53
CA LEU A 131 17.89 -3.17 6.96
C LEU A 131 17.88 -2.04 5.91
N VAL A 132 19.06 -1.62 5.45
CA VAL A 132 19.19 -0.52 4.49
C VAL A 132 18.70 -0.94 3.11
N GLY A 133 19.14 -2.12 2.63
CA GLY A 133 18.70 -2.69 1.37
C GLY A 133 17.20 -2.95 1.36
N GLY A 134 16.66 -3.54 2.43
CA GLY A 134 15.22 -3.74 2.61
C GLY A 134 14.44 -2.42 2.62
N ALA A 135 14.88 -1.41 3.37
CA ALA A 135 14.21 -0.11 3.39
C ALA A 135 14.19 0.55 2.01
N LEU A 136 15.33 0.55 1.30
CA LEU A 136 15.41 1.10 -0.05
C LEU A 136 14.53 0.32 -1.03
N PHE A 137 14.55 -1.01 -0.94
CA PHE A 137 13.75 -1.89 -1.79
C PHE A 137 12.25 -1.67 -1.57
N GLU A 138 11.78 -1.71 -0.32
CA GLU A 138 10.35 -1.53 0.02
C GLU A 138 9.83 -0.16 -0.38
N PHE A 139 10.55 0.91 -0.03
CA PHE A 139 10.13 2.26 -0.39
C PHE A 139 10.18 2.49 -1.91
N THR A 140 11.21 2.00 -2.60
CA THR A 140 11.32 2.17 -4.06
C THR A 140 10.25 1.39 -4.79
N THR A 141 10.08 0.10 -4.48
CA THR A 141 9.05 -0.74 -5.11
C THR A 141 7.65 -0.23 -4.80
N GLY A 142 7.40 0.23 -3.57
CA GLY A 142 6.15 0.88 -3.18
C GLY A 142 5.85 2.14 -4.01
N VAL A 143 6.83 3.06 -4.14
CA VAL A 143 6.70 4.28 -4.95
C VAL A 143 6.45 3.93 -6.42
N LEU A 144 7.24 3.03 -7.00
CA LEU A 144 7.08 2.59 -8.39
C LEU A 144 5.68 2.01 -8.64
N ASN A 145 5.18 1.19 -7.72
CA ASN A 145 3.85 0.60 -7.82
C ASN A 145 2.74 1.66 -7.81
N VAL A 146 2.78 2.64 -6.90
CA VAL A 146 1.76 3.70 -6.84
C VAL A 146 1.89 4.71 -7.98
N GLN A 147 3.05 4.79 -8.65
CA GLN A 147 3.28 5.58 -9.86
C GLN A 147 2.97 4.82 -11.16
N LEU A 148 2.51 3.57 -11.07
CA LEU A 148 2.26 2.67 -12.21
C LEU A 148 3.50 2.39 -13.08
N ASP A 149 4.70 2.56 -12.53
CA ASP A 149 5.97 2.41 -13.24
C ASP A 149 6.65 1.06 -12.92
N TYR A 150 6.36 0.03 -13.72
CA TYR A 150 6.88 -1.32 -13.52
C TYR A 150 8.15 -1.55 -14.35
N VAL A 151 9.26 -0.98 -13.90
CA VAL A 151 10.58 -1.08 -14.57
C VAL A 151 11.32 -2.41 -14.30
N PHE A 152 10.81 -3.29 -13.43
CA PHE A 152 11.48 -4.55 -13.07
C PHE A 152 10.74 -5.80 -13.58
N PRO A 153 11.46 -6.88 -13.97
CA PRO A 153 10.88 -8.07 -14.61
C PRO A 153 10.10 -9.01 -13.67
N GLY A 154 9.59 -8.52 -12.53
CA GLY A 154 8.92 -9.31 -11.51
C GLY A 154 7.55 -8.74 -11.12
N SER A 155 6.70 -9.56 -10.50
CA SER A 155 5.44 -9.06 -9.94
C SER A 155 5.73 -8.30 -8.65
N PHE A 156 5.21 -7.07 -8.55
CA PHE A 156 5.27 -6.25 -7.33
C PHE A 156 4.78 -7.03 -6.11
N TYR A 157 3.67 -7.76 -6.24
CA TYR A 157 2.99 -8.44 -5.13
C TYR A 157 3.90 -9.40 -4.34
N PRO A 158 4.50 -10.45 -4.93
CA PRO A 158 5.39 -11.35 -4.20
C PRO A 158 6.68 -10.66 -3.75
N LEU A 159 7.26 -9.79 -4.59
CA LEU A 159 8.51 -9.11 -4.30
C LEU A 159 8.38 -8.23 -3.05
N HIS A 160 7.34 -7.40 -3.01
CA HIS A 160 7.06 -6.51 -1.90
C HIS A 160 6.63 -7.30 -0.64
N PHE A 161 5.86 -8.38 -0.77
CA PHE A 161 5.48 -9.22 0.38
C PHE A 161 6.70 -9.85 1.08
N TYR A 162 7.56 -10.55 0.33
CA TYR A 162 8.72 -11.20 0.92
C TYR A 162 9.79 -10.20 1.35
N GLY A 163 9.99 -9.14 0.57
CA GLY A 163 10.86 -8.02 0.92
C GLY A 163 10.47 -7.38 2.24
N ALA A 164 9.17 -7.15 2.46
CA ALA A 164 8.65 -6.56 3.69
C ALA A 164 8.97 -7.42 4.91
N TRP A 165 8.84 -8.75 4.82
CA TRP A 165 9.19 -9.66 5.92
C TRP A 165 10.69 -9.67 6.23
N VAL A 166 11.53 -9.73 5.20
CA VAL A 166 13.00 -9.67 5.37
C VAL A 166 13.42 -8.34 6.00
N PHE A 167 12.89 -7.24 5.47
CA PHE A 167 13.13 -5.90 5.98
C PHE A 167 12.65 -5.75 7.43
N PHE A 168 11.42 -6.16 7.73
CA PHE A 168 10.84 -5.95 9.04
C PHE A 168 11.50 -6.80 10.12
N ALA A 169 11.95 -8.02 9.79
CA ALA A 169 12.76 -8.83 10.70
C ALA A 169 14.09 -8.14 11.06
N ALA A 170 14.79 -7.59 10.06
CA ALA A 170 16.02 -6.81 10.30
C ALA A 170 15.72 -5.52 11.09
N PHE A 171 14.59 -4.87 10.82
CA PHE A 171 14.13 -3.68 11.51
C PHE A 171 13.81 -3.92 12.98
N VAL A 172 13.10 -5.00 13.32
CA VAL A 172 12.81 -5.39 14.72
C VAL A 172 14.11 -5.69 15.46
N ALA A 173 15.01 -6.49 14.86
CA ALA A 173 16.31 -6.78 15.45
C ALA A 173 17.10 -5.49 15.72
N HIS A 174 17.11 -4.56 14.76
CA HIS A 174 17.75 -3.25 14.91
C HIS A 174 17.09 -2.40 16.02
N ALA A 175 15.75 -2.36 16.05
CA ALA A 175 15.00 -1.58 17.02
C ALA A 175 15.25 -2.06 18.46
N VAL A 176 15.21 -3.37 18.71
CA VAL A 176 15.49 -3.96 20.02
C VAL A 176 16.86 -3.53 20.54
N LEU A 177 17.86 -3.50 19.68
CA LEU A 177 19.24 -3.13 20.06
C LEU A 177 19.44 -1.62 20.22
N LYS A 178 18.80 -0.80 19.39
CA LYS A 178 19.13 0.64 19.30
C LYS A 178 18.11 1.57 19.98
N VAL A 179 16.88 1.13 20.28
CA VAL A 179 15.87 1.96 20.96
C VAL A 179 16.30 2.43 22.35
N PRO A 180 16.89 1.59 23.24
CA PRO A 180 17.35 2.06 24.54
C PRO A 180 18.41 3.17 24.43
N ALA A 181 19.32 3.05 23.47
CA ALA A 181 20.32 4.07 23.16
C ALA A 181 19.66 5.37 22.65
N ALA A 182 18.71 5.25 21.71
CA ALA A 182 17.98 6.40 21.18
C ALA A 182 17.24 7.18 22.28
N VAL A 183 16.58 6.48 23.21
CA VAL A 183 15.87 7.12 24.33
C VAL A 183 16.86 7.79 25.29
N ARG A 184 17.99 7.16 25.62
CA ARG A 184 19.04 7.80 26.45
C ARG A 184 19.57 9.09 25.82
N ASN A 185 19.85 9.06 24.53
CA ASN A 185 20.35 10.22 23.79
C ASN A 185 19.36 11.39 23.77
N LEU A 186 18.06 11.12 23.71
CA LEU A 186 17.02 12.14 23.82
C LEU A 186 16.88 12.70 25.23
N ARG A 187 17.01 11.85 26.27
CA ARG A 187 16.94 12.29 27.68
C ARG A 187 18.11 13.19 28.06
N ARG A 188 19.35 12.83 27.68
CA ARG A 188 20.55 13.64 27.96
C ARG A 188 20.45 15.06 27.44
N LEU A 189 19.87 15.24 26.25
CA LEU A 189 19.70 16.57 25.65
C LEU A 189 18.54 17.37 26.23
N ARG A 190 17.48 16.72 26.73
CA ARG A 190 16.45 17.43 27.53
C ARG A 190 17.00 17.92 28.87
N ALA A 191 18.02 17.27 29.40
CA ALA A 191 18.67 17.64 30.65
C ALA A 191 19.78 18.70 30.48
N GLU A 192 19.96 19.25 29.28
CA GLU A 192 21.00 20.26 28.96
C GLU A 192 22.42 19.87 29.42
N GLU A 193 22.75 18.56 29.41
CA GLU A 193 24.08 18.11 29.80
C GLU A 193 25.17 18.74 28.90
N PRO A 194 26.29 19.23 29.47
CA PRO A 194 27.32 19.94 28.71
C PRO A 194 27.90 19.09 27.58
N ALA A 195 28.38 19.71 26.49
CA ALA A 195 28.95 19.00 25.35
C ALA A 195 30.13 18.05 25.71
N SER A 196 30.81 18.28 26.83
CA SER A 196 31.84 17.39 27.39
C SER A 196 31.30 16.02 27.84
N SER A 197 29.99 15.87 28.06
CA SER A 197 29.35 14.57 28.33
C SER A 197 29.14 13.73 27.06
N GLN A 198 29.36 14.29 25.87
CA GLN A 198 29.34 13.51 24.61
C GLN A 198 30.62 12.70 24.41
N GLU A 199 31.75 13.12 24.97
CA GLU A 199 33.01 12.35 25.00
C GLU A 199 32.92 11.09 25.89
N SER A 200 31.95 11.05 26.81
CA SER A 200 31.66 9.88 27.67
C SER A 200 30.52 9.00 27.13
N ALA A 201 30.02 9.28 25.91
CA ALA A 201 29.11 8.37 25.22
C ALA A 201 29.84 7.08 24.79
N PRO A 202 29.17 5.90 24.78
CA PRO A 202 29.79 4.66 24.32
C PRO A 202 30.41 4.81 22.92
N ALA A 203 31.58 4.19 22.68
CA ALA A 203 32.34 4.25 21.42
C ALA A 203 31.49 4.20 20.10
N PRO A 204 30.46 3.33 19.94
CA PRO A 204 29.67 3.29 18.71
C PRO A 204 28.76 4.51 18.46
N GLU A 205 28.54 5.36 19.46
CA GLU A 205 27.80 6.62 19.35
C GLU A 205 28.72 7.78 18.95
N GLN A 206 29.98 7.75 19.36
CA GLN A 206 31.00 8.73 18.97
C GLN A 206 31.31 8.68 17.47
N GLU A 207 31.21 7.51 16.83
CA GLU A 207 31.42 7.34 15.38
C GLU A 207 30.44 8.14 14.49
N LEU A 208 29.33 8.63 15.05
CA LEU A 208 28.38 9.50 14.32
C LEU A 208 28.78 10.98 14.37
N VAL A 209 29.66 11.36 15.30
CA VAL A 209 30.15 12.72 15.46
C VAL A 209 31.39 12.89 14.58
N SER A 210 31.42 13.94 13.78
CA SER A 210 32.61 14.23 12.98
C SER A 210 33.78 14.61 13.91
N PRO A 211 34.97 14.01 13.76
CA PRO A 211 36.15 14.41 14.53
C PRO A 211 36.69 15.78 14.10
N ARG A 212 36.34 16.26 12.90
CA ARG A 212 36.72 17.59 12.38
C ARG A 212 35.52 18.20 11.65
N PRO A 213 34.51 18.69 12.40
CA PRO A 213 33.33 19.27 11.78
C PRO A 213 33.66 20.61 11.12
N ASP A 214 33.11 20.84 9.93
CA ASP A 214 33.08 22.16 9.32
C ASP A 214 32.09 23.08 10.07
N PRO A 215 32.18 24.41 9.89
CA PRO A 215 31.17 25.33 10.41
C PRO A 215 29.76 24.93 9.94
N ALA A 216 28.79 25.00 10.85
CA ALA A 216 27.42 24.63 10.52
C ALA A 216 26.81 25.63 9.53
N THR A 217 26.44 25.16 8.34
CA THR A 217 25.73 25.97 7.33
C THR A 217 24.24 26.11 7.64
N VAL A 218 23.66 25.17 8.40
CA VAL A 218 22.29 25.23 8.91
C VAL A 218 22.25 24.80 10.38
N SER A 219 21.26 25.28 11.13
CA SER A 219 21.05 24.86 12.52
C SER A 219 20.41 23.47 12.60
N ARG A 220 20.53 22.78 13.75
CA ARG A 220 19.82 21.51 14.01
C ARG A 220 18.30 21.65 13.86
N ARG A 221 17.75 22.79 14.33
CA ARG A 221 16.33 23.12 14.12
C ARG A 221 16.02 23.31 12.64
N GLY A 222 16.88 23.99 11.89
CA GLY A 222 16.75 24.15 10.44
C GLY A 222 16.74 22.82 9.70
N ALA A 223 17.62 21.87 10.07
CA ALA A 223 17.63 20.53 9.49
C ALA A 223 16.34 19.76 9.78
N LEU A 224 15.82 19.83 11.01
CA LEU A 224 14.53 19.21 11.35
C LEU A 224 13.37 19.87 10.60
N TRP A 225 13.36 21.19 10.45
CA TRP A 225 12.37 21.90 9.64
C TRP A 225 12.45 21.52 8.17
N PHE A 226 13.64 21.30 7.62
CA PHE A 226 13.80 20.85 6.25
C PHE A 226 13.21 19.44 6.04
N VAL A 227 13.55 18.51 6.93
CA VAL A 227 13.03 17.13 6.87
C VAL A 227 11.51 17.10 7.12
N GLY A 228 11.06 17.73 8.21
CA GLY A 228 9.65 17.78 8.57
C GLY A 228 8.80 18.55 7.56
N GLY A 229 9.32 19.66 7.03
CA GLY A 229 8.69 20.43 5.96
C GLY A 229 8.61 19.67 4.65
N GLY A 230 9.65 18.92 4.28
CA GLY A 230 9.61 18.01 3.13
C GLY A 230 8.57 16.90 3.31
N SER A 231 8.51 16.29 4.50
CA SER A 231 7.47 15.29 4.82
C SER A 231 6.07 15.89 4.79
N LEU A 232 5.88 17.09 5.36
CA LEU A 232 4.59 17.79 5.35
C LEU A 232 4.17 18.15 3.93
N LEU A 233 5.11 18.60 3.09
CA LEU A 233 4.84 18.88 1.68
C LEU A 233 4.38 17.62 0.96
N LEU A 234 5.11 16.51 1.09
CA LEU A 234 4.73 15.22 0.49
C LEU A 234 3.38 14.72 1.02
N PHE A 235 3.11 14.88 2.31
CA PHE A 235 1.80 14.56 2.88
C PHE A 235 0.69 15.39 2.22
N ALA A 236 0.86 16.72 2.18
CA ALA A 236 -0.12 17.63 1.58
C ALA A 236 -0.34 17.35 0.09
N THR A 237 0.72 16.96 -0.63
CA THR A 237 0.65 16.64 -2.07
C THR A 237 0.22 15.22 -2.40
N THR A 238 -0.09 14.40 -1.39
CA THR A 238 -0.47 12.98 -1.55
C THR A 238 -1.81 12.67 -0.92
N ALA A 239 -2.08 13.15 0.30
CA ALA A 239 -3.26 12.77 1.10
C ALA A 239 -4.60 13.08 0.40
N GLY A 240 -4.63 14.09 -0.46
CA GLY A 240 -5.80 14.46 -1.27
C GLY A 240 -6.36 13.31 -2.10
N GLN A 241 -5.53 12.32 -2.50
CA GLN A 241 -5.94 11.22 -3.37
C GLN A 241 -7.02 10.32 -2.74
N SER A 242 -7.16 10.38 -1.41
CA SER A 242 -8.17 9.61 -0.67
C SER A 242 -9.50 10.35 -0.50
N PHE A 243 -9.65 11.53 -1.08
CA PHE A 243 -10.85 12.37 -0.98
C PHE A 243 -11.34 12.77 -2.37
N ASP A 244 -12.62 13.09 -2.49
CA ASP A 244 -13.19 13.71 -3.69
C ASP A 244 -13.23 15.24 -3.55
N GLY A 245 -13.54 15.94 -4.65
CA GLY A 245 -13.76 17.39 -4.63
C GLY A 245 -12.47 18.20 -4.47
N PRO A 246 -12.53 19.40 -3.83
CA PRO A 246 -11.39 20.31 -3.79
C PRO A 246 -10.12 19.74 -3.15
N LEU A 247 -10.26 18.85 -2.16
CA LEU A 247 -9.13 18.20 -1.49
C LEU A 247 -8.35 17.28 -2.44
N ARG A 248 -9.01 16.66 -3.43
CA ARG A 248 -8.30 15.84 -4.43
C ARG A 248 -7.25 16.63 -5.18
N ARG A 249 -7.51 17.91 -5.48
CA ARG A 249 -6.61 18.77 -6.25
C ARG A 249 -5.26 19.00 -5.58
N THR A 250 -5.13 18.67 -4.29
CA THR A 250 -3.82 18.73 -3.63
C THR A 250 -2.94 17.53 -3.99
N ALA A 251 -3.49 16.44 -4.52
CA ALA A 251 -2.76 15.20 -4.83
C ALA A 251 -1.89 15.28 -6.09
N LEU A 252 -1.08 16.34 -6.20
CA LEU A 252 -0.28 16.71 -7.37
C LEU A 252 0.69 15.63 -7.84
N LEU A 253 1.12 14.75 -6.93
CA LEU A 253 2.12 13.71 -7.19
C LEU A 253 1.52 12.30 -7.32
N ALA A 254 0.21 12.14 -7.16
CA ALA A 254 -0.47 10.84 -7.32
C ALA A 254 -1.01 10.70 -8.75
N PRO A 255 -0.84 9.56 -9.45
CA PRO A 255 -1.33 9.39 -10.83
C PRO A 255 -2.83 9.62 -11.02
N HIS A 256 -3.62 9.41 -9.95
CA HIS A 256 -5.07 9.64 -9.92
C HIS A 256 -5.47 10.81 -9.00
N GLY A 257 -4.52 11.71 -8.73
CA GLY A 257 -4.74 12.92 -7.93
C GLY A 257 -5.15 14.15 -8.73
N GLY A 258 -5.26 14.02 -10.05
CA GLY A 258 -5.75 15.06 -10.94
C GLY A 258 -7.25 15.36 -10.77
N PRO A 259 -7.80 16.29 -11.56
CA PRO A 259 -9.23 16.53 -11.59
C PRO A 259 -9.98 15.24 -11.94
N ASP A 260 -11.22 15.15 -11.47
CA ASP A 260 -12.08 14.02 -11.80
C ASP A 260 -12.25 13.88 -13.32
N PRO A 261 -12.34 12.64 -13.85
CA PRO A 261 -12.29 12.38 -15.30
C PRO A 261 -13.50 12.95 -16.06
N GLY A 262 -14.50 13.45 -15.35
CA GLY A 262 -15.65 14.13 -15.93
C GLY A 262 -16.47 14.85 -14.86
N SER A 263 -17.53 15.53 -15.30
CA SER A 263 -18.57 16.06 -14.42
C SER A 263 -19.78 15.12 -14.43
N GLY A 264 -20.54 15.08 -13.34
CA GLY A 264 -21.78 14.30 -13.24
C GLY A 264 -21.64 12.92 -12.58
N PRO A 265 -22.69 12.09 -12.67
CA PRO A 265 -22.83 10.83 -11.90
C PRO A 265 -21.70 9.83 -12.05
N ASN A 266 -21.02 9.80 -13.19
CA ASN A 266 -19.90 8.90 -13.48
C ASN A 266 -18.53 9.62 -13.38
N GLY A 267 -18.49 10.85 -12.88
CA GLY A 267 -17.29 11.70 -12.80
C GLY A 267 -16.40 11.40 -11.60
N PHE A 268 -16.04 10.13 -11.37
CA PHE A 268 -15.06 9.74 -10.35
C PHE A 268 -13.95 8.88 -10.94
N GLN A 269 -12.84 8.74 -10.20
CA GLN A 269 -11.60 8.14 -10.69
C GLN A 269 -11.77 6.72 -11.25
N ILE A 270 -11.04 6.44 -12.34
CA ILE A 270 -11.07 5.18 -13.09
C ILE A 270 -9.66 4.59 -13.05
N ASN A 271 -9.51 3.35 -12.57
CA ASN A 271 -8.21 2.65 -12.61
C ASN A 271 -7.80 2.27 -14.05
N LYS A 272 -8.68 1.52 -14.74
CA LYS A 272 -8.46 1.04 -16.12
C LYS A 272 -9.65 1.39 -16.98
N THR A 273 -9.42 1.97 -18.15
CA THR A 273 -10.49 2.23 -19.12
C THR A 273 -10.91 0.94 -19.83
N ALA A 274 -12.11 0.93 -20.40
CA ALA A 274 -12.61 -0.14 -21.27
C ALA A 274 -11.69 -0.32 -22.48
N ALA A 275 -11.22 0.79 -23.07
CA ALA A 275 -10.28 0.77 -24.18
C ALA A 275 -8.96 0.07 -23.81
N TYR A 276 -8.38 0.40 -22.64
CA TYR A 276 -7.15 -0.25 -22.17
C TYR A 276 -7.35 -1.76 -21.94
N ALA A 277 -8.51 -2.16 -21.42
CA ALA A 277 -8.86 -3.57 -21.20
C ALA A 277 -9.28 -4.30 -22.48
N GLY A 278 -9.39 -3.60 -23.61
CA GLY A 278 -9.83 -4.14 -24.90
C GLY A 278 -11.32 -4.49 -24.94
N ILE A 279 -12.14 -3.88 -24.09
CA ILE A 279 -13.59 -4.07 -24.06
C ILE A 279 -14.21 -3.22 -25.16
N THR A 280 -14.99 -3.85 -26.02
CA THR A 280 -15.63 -3.18 -27.17
C THR A 280 -17.13 -3.06 -26.97
N ALA A 281 -17.74 -2.02 -27.56
CA ALA A 281 -19.18 -1.81 -27.48
C ALA A 281 -20.00 -3.04 -27.93
N PRO A 282 -19.67 -3.73 -29.05
CA PRO A 282 -20.41 -4.92 -29.47
C PRO A 282 -20.42 -6.07 -28.45
N GLU A 283 -19.40 -6.21 -27.61
CA GLU A 283 -19.34 -7.28 -26.59
C GLU A 283 -20.16 -6.96 -25.33
N THR A 284 -20.50 -5.68 -25.15
CA THR A 284 -21.27 -5.18 -24.00
C THR A 284 -22.68 -4.77 -24.39
N ASP A 285 -23.02 -4.90 -25.67
CA ASP A 285 -24.34 -4.60 -26.23
C ASP A 285 -25.43 -5.44 -25.56
N GLU A 286 -26.65 -4.89 -25.45
CA GLU A 286 -27.76 -5.55 -24.74
C GLU A 286 -28.14 -6.90 -25.39
N ASP A 287 -27.97 -7.03 -26.71
CA ASP A 287 -28.32 -8.25 -27.43
C ASP A 287 -27.21 -9.31 -27.33
N ALA A 288 -25.94 -8.88 -27.23
CA ALA A 288 -24.78 -9.77 -27.21
C ALA A 288 -24.41 -10.24 -25.79
N TRP A 289 -24.40 -9.33 -24.82
CA TRP A 289 -23.91 -9.63 -23.48
C TRP A 289 -24.90 -10.47 -22.69
N ARG A 290 -24.40 -11.53 -22.03
CA ARG A 290 -25.15 -12.33 -21.07
C ARG A 290 -24.28 -12.57 -19.84
N LEU A 291 -24.82 -12.30 -18.66
CA LEU A 291 -24.25 -12.79 -17.42
C LEU A 291 -24.47 -14.29 -17.33
N VAL A 292 -23.40 -15.06 -17.22
CA VAL A 292 -23.50 -16.48 -16.90
C VAL A 292 -23.41 -16.67 -15.39
N VAL A 293 -24.45 -17.21 -14.78
CA VAL A 293 -24.47 -17.53 -13.35
C VAL A 293 -24.53 -19.04 -13.18
N THR A 294 -23.56 -19.61 -12.49
CA THR A 294 -23.44 -21.06 -12.27
C THR A 294 -23.53 -21.35 -10.78
N GLY A 295 -24.25 -22.40 -10.41
CA GLY A 295 -24.31 -22.93 -9.04
C GLY A 295 -24.98 -24.30 -9.00
N ARG A 296 -25.46 -24.70 -7.82
CA ARG A 296 -26.05 -26.03 -7.56
C ARG A 296 -27.19 -26.42 -8.50
N SER A 297 -28.08 -25.48 -8.86
CA SER A 297 -29.24 -25.76 -9.73
C SER A 297 -28.93 -25.70 -11.23
N GLY A 298 -27.68 -25.39 -11.62
CA GLY A 298 -27.23 -25.37 -13.02
C GLY A 298 -26.70 -24.02 -13.47
N ILE A 299 -26.83 -23.75 -14.78
CA ILE A 299 -26.28 -22.57 -15.44
C ILE A 299 -27.42 -21.70 -15.96
N PHE A 300 -27.45 -20.45 -15.52
CA PHE A 300 -28.38 -19.42 -15.98
C PHE A 300 -27.63 -18.41 -16.85
N ARG A 301 -28.28 -17.95 -17.94
CA ARG A 301 -27.77 -16.90 -18.82
C ARG A 301 -28.74 -15.75 -18.81
N LEU A 302 -28.39 -14.66 -18.13
CA LEU A 302 -29.26 -13.52 -17.92
C LEU A 302 -28.82 -12.36 -18.83
N SER A 303 -29.76 -11.81 -19.59
CA SER A 303 -29.55 -10.53 -20.27
C SER A 303 -29.57 -9.38 -19.26
N ARG A 304 -29.04 -8.23 -19.67
CA ARG A 304 -29.12 -7.01 -18.86
C ARG A 304 -30.57 -6.57 -18.63
N ALA A 305 -31.48 -6.83 -19.57
CA ALA A 305 -32.91 -6.61 -19.39
C ALA A 305 -33.49 -7.49 -18.28
N GLN A 306 -33.20 -8.79 -18.28
CA GLN A 306 -33.66 -9.72 -17.24
C GLN A 306 -33.09 -9.36 -15.86
N LEU A 307 -31.85 -8.89 -15.78
CA LEU A 307 -31.28 -8.42 -14.51
C LEU A 307 -32.00 -7.17 -13.96
N ARG A 308 -32.58 -6.32 -14.82
CA ARG A 308 -33.36 -5.14 -14.40
C ARG A 308 -34.74 -5.51 -13.86
N GLU A 309 -35.25 -6.69 -14.21
CA GLU A 309 -36.52 -7.23 -13.72
C GLU A 309 -36.39 -7.87 -12.33
N LEU A 310 -35.16 -8.25 -11.94
CA LEU A 310 -34.87 -8.70 -10.57
C LEU A 310 -34.96 -7.55 -9.56
N PRO A 311 -35.20 -7.83 -8.26
CA PRO A 311 -35.14 -6.82 -7.22
C PRO A 311 -33.79 -6.09 -7.19
N LEU A 312 -33.82 -4.77 -7.41
CA LEU A 312 -32.65 -3.91 -7.38
C LEU A 312 -32.51 -3.24 -6.01
N HIS A 313 -31.31 -3.28 -5.47
CA HIS A 313 -30.95 -2.70 -4.18
C HIS A 313 -29.87 -1.63 -4.37
N SER A 314 -29.77 -0.73 -3.39
CA SER A 314 -28.79 0.35 -3.40
C SER A 314 -27.87 0.32 -2.20
N ALA A 315 -26.62 0.74 -2.41
CA ALA A 315 -25.61 0.87 -1.37
C ALA A 315 -24.70 2.07 -1.65
N ALA A 316 -24.37 2.83 -0.61
CA ALA A 316 -23.35 3.87 -0.64
C ALA A 316 -21.99 3.24 -0.30
N LEU A 317 -21.11 3.09 -1.29
CA LEU A 317 -19.81 2.42 -1.10
C LEU A 317 -18.68 3.17 -1.83
N PRO A 318 -17.50 3.30 -1.22
CA PRO A 318 -16.34 3.89 -1.88
C PRO A 318 -15.65 2.86 -2.77
N ILE A 319 -14.89 3.35 -3.74
CA ILE A 319 -13.84 2.55 -4.39
C ILE A 319 -12.53 2.90 -3.71
N ALA A 320 -11.77 1.90 -3.28
CA ALA A 320 -10.45 2.07 -2.70
C ALA A 320 -9.41 1.27 -3.49
N CYS A 321 -8.56 1.98 -4.23
CA CYS A 321 -7.54 1.36 -5.06
C CYS A 321 -6.33 0.96 -4.23
N VAL A 322 -5.71 -0.16 -4.61
CA VAL A 322 -4.44 -0.64 -4.03
C VAL A 322 -3.26 0.31 -4.31
N GLU A 323 -3.43 1.23 -5.25
CA GLU A 323 -2.47 2.30 -5.55
C GLU A 323 -2.55 3.48 -4.55
N GLY A 324 -3.54 3.49 -3.64
CA GLY A 324 -3.66 4.47 -2.55
C GLY A 324 -4.76 5.52 -2.73
N TRP A 325 -5.23 5.74 -3.96
CA TRP A 325 -6.37 6.62 -4.22
C TRP A 325 -7.71 5.95 -3.89
N SER A 326 -8.69 6.74 -3.51
CA SER A 326 -10.05 6.25 -3.24
C SER A 326 -11.09 7.33 -3.45
N THR A 327 -12.34 6.92 -3.67
CA THR A 327 -13.48 7.83 -3.80
C THR A 327 -14.20 8.01 -2.47
N SER A 328 -15.03 9.05 -2.38
CA SER A 328 -16.16 9.05 -1.44
C SER A 328 -17.18 7.97 -1.84
N ASP A 329 -18.19 7.78 -0.99
CA ASP A 329 -19.22 6.79 -1.23
C ASP A 329 -20.01 7.16 -2.48
N GLN A 330 -19.99 6.27 -3.47
CA GLN A 330 -20.83 6.37 -4.65
C GLN A 330 -22.12 5.60 -4.41
N TRP A 331 -23.22 6.06 -5.00
CA TRP A 331 -24.53 5.43 -4.85
C TRP A 331 -24.73 4.34 -5.90
N TRP A 332 -24.39 3.11 -5.56
CA TRP A 332 -24.51 1.96 -6.45
C TRP A 332 -25.93 1.40 -6.42
N ARG A 333 -26.40 0.87 -7.55
CA ARG A 333 -27.67 0.12 -7.61
C ARG A 333 -27.58 -1.10 -8.52
N GLY A 334 -28.07 -2.23 -8.06
CA GLY A 334 -27.95 -3.51 -8.75
C GLY A 334 -28.61 -4.69 -8.02
N VAL A 335 -28.41 -5.90 -8.53
CA VAL A 335 -28.90 -7.14 -7.91
C VAL A 335 -27.94 -7.54 -6.80
N ARG A 336 -28.42 -7.98 -5.64
CA ARG A 336 -27.51 -8.45 -4.58
C ARG A 336 -26.84 -9.76 -4.97
N LEU A 337 -25.59 -9.94 -4.56
CA LEU A 337 -24.85 -11.17 -4.86
C LEU A 337 -25.51 -12.40 -4.23
N ARG A 338 -26.05 -12.28 -3.01
CA ARG A 338 -26.83 -13.34 -2.36
C ARG A 338 -28.10 -13.74 -3.11
N ASP A 339 -28.75 -12.80 -3.80
CA ASP A 339 -29.98 -13.06 -4.54
C ASP A 339 -29.64 -13.82 -5.84
N LEU A 340 -28.49 -13.51 -6.46
CA LEU A 340 -27.93 -14.30 -7.56
C LEU A 340 -27.51 -15.70 -7.12
N ALA A 341 -26.95 -15.85 -5.91
CA ALA A 341 -26.63 -17.17 -5.34
C ALA A 341 -27.90 -18.01 -5.13
N ALA A 342 -28.96 -17.41 -4.58
CA ALA A 342 -30.26 -18.06 -4.39
C ALA A 342 -30.88 -18.54 -5.71
N LEU A 343 -30.78 -17.73 -6.78
CA LEU A 343 -31.24 -18.11 -8.13
C LEU A 343 -30.63 -19.45 -8.59
N VAL A 344 -29.36 -19.69 -8.24
CA VAL A 344 -28.63 -20.90 -8.60
C VAL A 344 -28.61 -21.97 -7.50
N GLY A 345 -29.57 -21.92 -6.57
CA GLY A 345 -29.83 -22.98 -5.59
C GLY A 345 -29.00 -22.92 -4.31
N HIS A 346 -28.54 -21.73 -3.92
CA HIS A 346 -27.84 -21.50 -2.66
C HIS A 346 -28.63 -20.58 -1.72
N ASP A 347 -29.35 -21.15 -0.76
CA ASP A 347 -30.05 -20.39 0.29
C ASP A 347 -29.07 -19.70 1.25
N ASP A 348 -27.97 -20.37 1.56
CA ASP A 348 -26.81 -19.79 2.24
C ASP A 348 -25.71 -19.48 1.20
N PRO A 349 -25.33 -18.21 1.00
CA PRO A 349 -24.42 -17.83 -0.07
C PRO A 349 -23.00 -18.38 0.14
N PRO A 350 -22.47 -19.20 -0.80
CA PRO A 350 -21.10 -19.68 -0.72
C PRO A 350 -20.10 -18.61 -1.19
N ASP A 351 -18.82 -18.97 -1.19
CA ASP A 351 -17.80 -18.23 -1.95
C ASP A 351 -18.18 -18.16 -3.44
N VAL A 352 -17.70 -17.13 -4.15
CA VAL A 352 -17.96 -16.96 -5.58
C VAL A 352 -16.69 -16.62 -6.35
N PHE A 353 -16.51 -17.27 -7.50
CA PHE A 353 -15.52 -16.91 -8.51
C PHE A 353 -16.15 -16.01 -9.57
N VAL A 354 -15.55 -14.85 -9.82
CA VAL A 354 -16.05 -13.83 -10.74
C VAL A 354 -15.08 -13.66 -11.91
N GLU A 355 -15.60 -13.71 -13.13
CA GLU A 355 -14.83 -13.52 -14.35
C GLU A 355 -15.27 -12.26 -15.09
N SER A 356 -14.29 -11.50 -15.60
CA SER A 356 -14.48 -10.34 -16.47
C SER A 356 -14.38 -10.73 -17.95
N LEU A 357 -14.99 -9.93 -18.83
CA LEU A 357 -14.73 -9.95 -20.27
C LEU A 357 -13.28 -9.57 -20.64
N GLN A 358 -12.54 -8.98 -19.70
CA GLN A 358 -11.16 -8.56 -19.92
C GLN A 358 -10.26 -9.75 -20.32
N ARG A 359 -9.63 -9.66 -21.49
CA ARG A 359 -8.87 -10.80 -22.08
C ARG A 359 -7.50 -11.05 -21.46
N ARG A 360 -6.86 -10.02 -20.88
CA ARG A 360 -5.48 -10.09 -20.36
C ARG A 360 -5.35 -9.38 -19.02
N GLY A 361 -4.37 -9.80 -18.22
CA GLY A 361 -4.02 -9.15 -16.94
C GLY A 361 -4.49 -9.92 -15.71
N ALA A 362 -3.86 -9.62 -14.57
CA ALA A 362 -4.04 -10.36 -13.31
C ALA A 362 -5.42 -10.18 -12.65
N PHE A 363 -6.11 -9.07 -12.93
CA PHE A 363 -7.40 -8.72 -12.31
C PHE A 363 -8.62 -9.01 -13.19
N ARG A 364 -8.48 -9.93 -14.16
CA ARG A 364 -9.61 -10.41 -14.97
C ARG A 364 -10.51 -11.38 -14.21
N HIS A 365 -10.06 -11.86 -13.06
CA HIS A 365 -10.86 -12.66 -12.14
C HIS A 365 -10.68 -12.18 -10.71
N ALA A 366 -11.67 -12.47 -9.87
CA ALA A 366 -11.61 -12.29 -8.43
C ALA A 366 -12.39 -13.42 -7.75
N ALA A 367 -11.94 -13.83 -6.56
CA ALA A 367 -12.76 -14.67 -5.68
C ALA A 367 -13.22 -13.84 -4.48
N LEU A 368 -14.49 -13.98 -4.11
CA LEU A 368 -15.08 -13.35 -2.93
C LEU A 368 -15.52 -14.43 -1.94
N ARG A 369 -15.33 -14.15 -0.65
CA ARG A 369 -15.75 -15.04 0.43
C ARG A 369 -17.27 -15.01 0.63
N ALA A 370 -17.82 -16.07 1.20
CA ALA A 370 -19.22 -16.21 1.56
C ALA A 370 -19.76 -15.01 2.36
N ASN A 371 -19.01 -14.51 3.34
CA ASN A 371 -19.42 -13.32 4.11
C ASN A 371 -19.52 -12.05 3.24
N GLN A 372 -18.66 -11.92 2.23
CA GLN A 372 -18.72 -10.82 1.26
C GLN A 372 -19.90 -10.99 0.31
N VAL A 373 -20.23 -12.22 -0.09
CA VAL A 373 -21.41 -12.51 -0.94
C VAL A 373 -22.72 -12.27 -0.18
N ALA A 374 -22.77 -12.66 1.09
CA ALA A 374 -23.95 -12.58 1.94
C ALA A 374 -24.29 -11.15 2.39
N ASP A 375 -23.32 -10.23 2.38
CA ASP A 375 -23.53 -8.84 2.80
C ASP A 375 -24.64 -8.16 1.97
N PRO A 376 -25.64 -7.54 2.60
CA PRO A 376 -26.77 -6.93 1.89
C PRO A 376 -26.40 -5.72 1.02
N ARG A 377 -25.18 -5.19 1.14
CA ARG A 377 -24.62 -4.10 0.32
C ARG A 377 -23.77 -4.60 -0.84
N SER A 378 -23.48 -5.90 -0.93
CA SER A 378 -22.73 -6.47 -2.04
C SER A 378 -23.63 -6.63 -3.26
N LEU A 379 -23.30 -5.95 -4.35
CA LEU A 379 -24.13 -5.86 -5.54
C LEU A 379 -23.37 -6.27 -6.80
N LEU A 380 -24.09 -6.89 -7.73
CA LEU A 380 -23.82 -6.77 -9.15
C LEU A 380 -24.50 -5.46 -9.61
N ALA A 381 -23.75 -4.36 -9.54
CA ALA A 381 -24.21 -3.03 -9.89
C ALA A 381 -24.42 -2.87 -11.40
N LEU A 382 -25.55 -2.26 -11.77
CA LEU A 382 -25.92 -1.89 -13.14
C LEU A 382 -25.96 -0.36 -13.32
N TYR A 383 -26.05 0.37 -12.20
CA TYR A 383 -26.17 1.82 -12.13
C TYR A 383 -25.26 2.39 -11.04
N VAL A 384 -24.85 3.63 -11.22
CA VAL A 384 -24.12 4.43 -10.22
C VAL A 384 -24.62 5.88 -10.25
N ASN A 385 -24.86 6.46 -9.08
CA ASN A 385 -25.27 7.85 -8.89
C ASN A 385 -26.51 8.25 -9.72
N GLY A 386 -27.45 7.31 -9.91
CA GLY A 386 -28.69 7.51 -10.65
C GLY A 386 -28.61 7.19 -12.14
N GLU A 387 -27.42 6.97 -12.69
CA GLU A 387 -27.20 6.72 -14.12
C GLU A 387 -26.74 5.30 -14.40
N SER A 388 -26.86 4.86 -15.66
CA SER A 388 -26.21 3.63 -16.10
C SER A 388 -24.69 3.73 -15.92
N LEU A 389 -24.04 2.60 -15.64
CA LEU A 389 -22.58 2.54 -15.68
C LEU A 389 -22.09 3.01 -17.06
N THR A 390 -21.00 3.77 -17.09
CA THR A 390 -20.24 4.00 -18.33
C THR A 390 -19.40 2.76 -18.68
N PRO A 391 -18.92 2.63 -19.93
CA PRO A 391 -17.96 1.59 -20.30
C PRO A 391 -16.78 1.52 -19.33
N ASP A 392 -16.19 2.65 -18.96
CA ASP A 392 -15.02 2.70 -18.07
C ASP A 392 -15.33 2.31 -16.62
N HIS A 393 -16.57 2.53 -16.16
CA HIS A 393 -17.02 2.08 -14.84
C HIS A 393 -17.53 0.66 -14.81
N GLY A 394 -17.50 -0.05 -15.94
CA GLY A 394 -17.78 -1.48 -16.00
C GLY A 394 -19.13 -1.85 -16.61
N TYR A 395 -19.75 -0.97 -17.41
CA TYR A 395 -20.92 -1.34 -18.21
C TYR A 395 -20.64 -2.64 -18.99
N PRO A 396 -21.55 -3.63 -18.98
CA PRO A 396 -22.96 -3.54 -18.57
C PRO A 396 -23.23 -3.81 -17.08
N ALA A 397 -22.27 -4.41 -16.38
CA ALA A 397 -22.39 -4.76 -14.96
C ALA A 397 -21.02 -4.87 -14.28
N ARG A 398 -20.95 -4.46 -13.01
CA ARG A 398 -19.75 -4.61 -12.16
C ARG A 398 -20.11 -5.19 -10.79
N VAL A 399 -19.15 -5.86 -10.17
CA VAL A 399 -19.22 -6.17 -8.74
C VAL A 399 -18.85 -4.93 -7.92
N ILE A 400 -19.59 -4.71 -6.83
CA ILE A 400 -19.23 -3.79 -5.75
C ILE A 400 -19.46 -4.46 -4.39
N VAL A 401 -18.46 -4.44 -3.51
CA VAL A 401 -18.45 -5.10 -2.20
C VAL A 401 -17.88 -4.14 -1.16
N PRO A 402 -18.50 -4.02 0.03
CA PRO A 402 -18.00 -3.17 1.11
C PRO A 402 -16.61 -3.61 1.61
N ALA A 403 -15.81 -2.64 2.03
CA ALA A 403 -14.47 -2.82 2.59
C ALA A 403 -13.48 -3.61 1.68
N ALA A 404 -13.79 -3.86 0.41
CA ALA A 404 -12.94 -4.66 -0.46
C ALA A 404 -11.89 -3.80 -1.19
N PRO A 405 -10.69 -4.35 -1.47
CA PRO A 405 -9.79 -3.77 -2.45
C PRO A 405 -10.47 -3.54 -3.80
N GLY A 406 -10.16 -2.42 -4.45
CA GLY A 406 -10.74 -2.04 -5.75
C GLY A 406 -10.60 -3.11 -6.83
N VAL A 407 -9.55 -3.94 -6.74
CA VAL A 407 -9.30 -5.06 -7.65
C VAL A 407 -10.30 -6.21 -7.53
N LEU A 408 -10.99 -6.36 -6.39
CA LEU A 408 -12.05 -7.35 -6.18
C LEU A 408 -13.42 -6.84 -6.66
N ASN A 409 -13.54 -5.54 -6.97
CA ASN A 409 -14.75 -4.91 -7.50
C ASN A 409 -14.77 -5.02 -9.04
N THR A 410 -14.78 -6.26 -9.52
CA THR A 410 -14.59 -6.65 -10.93
C THR A 410 -15.54 -5.92 -11.87
N LYS A 411 -15.00 -5.38 -12.96
CA LYS A 411 -15.75 -4.68 -14.02
C LYS A 411 -16.01 -5.60 -15.20
N TRP A 412 -17.01 -5.27 -16.02
CA TRP A 412 -17.37 -6.01 -17.23
C TRP A 412 -17.61 -7.49 -16.93
N VAL A 413 -18.41 -7.76 -15.90
CA VAL A 413 -18.61 -9.12 -15.39
C VAL A 413 -19.25 -9.98 -16.49
N ALA A 414 -18.69 -11.15 -16.73
CA ALA A 414 -19.14 -12.12 -17.72
C ALA A 414 -19.72 -13.37 -17.06
N ARG A 415 -19.08 -13.85 -15.99
CA ARG A 415 -19.49 -15.05 -15.27
C ARG A 415 -19.37 -14.89 -13.76
N MET A 416 -20.27 -15.53 -13.04
CA MET A 416 -20.19 -15.77 -11.61
C MET A 416 -20.45 -17.26 -11.33
N THR A 417 -19.50 -17.93 -10.69
CA THR A 417 -19.61 -19.34 -10.31
C THR A 417 -19.65 -19.43 -8.79
N PHE A 418 -20.81 -19.76 -8.23
CA PHE A 418 -21.04 -19.90 -6.79
C PHE A 418 -20.65 -21.31 -6.32
N GLY A 419 -19.94 -21.39 -5.20
CA GLY A 419 -19.47 -22.66 -4.61
C GLY A 419 -18.12 -23.14 -5.12
N GLU A 420 -17.55 -22.47 -6.12
CA GLU A 420 -16.19 -22.71 -6.63
C GLU A 420 -15.37 -21.42 -6.56
N THR A 421 -14.06 -21.56 -6.38
CA THR A 421 -13.12 -20.43 -6.26
C THR A 421 -12.09 -20.39 -7.40
N ARG A 422 -12.28 -21.16 -8.48
CA ARG A 422 -11.39 -21.21 -9.65
C ARG A 422 -12.09 -21.69 -10.91
#